data_AF-A0A223I0Z6-F1
#
_entry.id   AF-A0A223I0Z6-F1
#
_cell.length_a   1.000
_cell.length_b   1.000
_cell.length_c   1.000
_cell.angle_alpha   90.00
_cell.angle_beta   90.00
_cell.angle_gamma   90.00
#
_symmetry.space_group_name_H-M   'P 1'
#
loop_
_entity.id
_entity.type
_entity.pdbx_description
1 polymer ?
#
loop_
_entity_poly.entity_id
_entity_poly.type
_entity_poly.pdbx_seq_one_letter_code
_entity_poly.pdbx_strand_id
1 'polypeptide(L)'
;MNLHSFFNGNGTIELRGFNSELHAGKIRSYIVLALALNHQALTQKCASSKKPQVENEKFAMRTYLNRIGLIGDEFKNCREHLCKHLDGNAAWRFRAA
;
A
#
# COMPACT_ATOMS: atom_id res chain seq x y z
N MET A 1 -10.55 -9.70 -3.37
CA MET A 1 -9.34 -10.49 -3.65
C MET A 1 -9.78 -11.90 -4.01
N ASN A 2 -9.29 -12.48 -5.11
CA ASN A 2 -9.61 -13.85 -5.50
C ASN A 2 -8.34 -14.71 -5.41
N LEU A 3 -8.44 -15.81 -4.64
CA LEU A 3 -7.36 -16.77 -4.37
C LEU A 3 -7.61 -18.14 -5.02
N HIS A 4 -8.70 -18.32 -5.77
CA HIS A 4 -9.06 -19.61 -6.35
C HIS A 4 -7.96 -20.17 -7.25
N SER A 5 -7.40 -19.32 -8.12
CA SER A 5 -6.29 -19.69 -9.01
C SER A 5 -5.03 -20.11 -8.24
N PHE A 6 -4.77 -19.49 -7.09
CA PHE A 6 -3.63 -19.84 -6.23
C PHE A 6 -3.79 -21.26 -5.65
N PHE A 7 -4.97 -21.61 -5.14
CA PHE A 7 -5.23 -22.93 -4.57
C PHE A 7 -5.36 -24.06 -5.61
N ASN A 8 -5.62 -23.72 -6.88
CA ASN A 8 -5.72 -24.69 -7.97
C ASN A 8 -4.39 -24.94 -8.70
N GLY A 9 -3.26 -24.51 -8.13
CA GLY A 9 -1.92 -24.83 -8.65
C GLY A 9 -1.35 -23.84 -9.67
N ASN A 10 -2.04 -22.76 -10.00
CA ASN A 10 -1.52 -21.74 -10.92
C ASN A 10 -0.62 -20.71 -10.23
N GLY A 11 -0.67 -20.62 -8.89
CA GLY A 11 0.15 -19.69 -8.11
C GLY A 11 -0.15 -18.20 -8.32
N THR A 12 -1.25 -17.86 -8.99
CA THR A 12 -1.64 -16.46 -9.26
C THR A 12 -2.76 -15.98 -8.35
N ILE A 13 -2.74 -14.68 -8.05
CA ILE A 13 -3.78 -14.01 -7.27
C ILE A 13 -4.37 -12.85 -8.07
N GLU A 14 -5.67 -12.59 -7.90
CA GLU A 14 -6.32 -11.45 -8.54
C GLU A 14 -6.73 -10.40 -7.50
N LEU A 15 -6.18 -9.19 -7.66
CA LEU A 15 -6.53 -8.03 -6.85
C LEU A 15 -7.57 -7.17 -7.56
N ARG A 16 -8.85 -7.41 -7.24
CA ARG A 16 -10.01 -6.68 -7.78
C ARG A 16 -10.35 -5.39 -7.01
N GLY A 17 -9.38 -4.82 -6.29
CA GLY A 17 -9.58 -3.70 -5.38
C GLY A 17 -9.38 -2.31 -6.00
N PHE A 18 -9.16 -2.23 -7.31
CA PHE A 18 -8.83 -0.99 -8.01
C PHE A 18 -9.93 -0.59 -8.98
N ASN A 19 -10.31 0.68 -8.95
CA ASN A 19 -11.20 1.25 -9.95
C ASN A 19 -10.47 1.40 -11.30
N SER A 20 -11.20 1.25 -12.39
CA SER A 20 -10.68 1.55 -13.73
C SER A 20 -10.37 3.04 -13.84
N GLU A 21 -9.20 3.37 -14.37
CA GLU A 21 -8.65 4.72 -14.39
C GLU A 21 -7.73 4.87 -15.59
N LEU A 22 -7.68 6.05 -16.20
CA LEU A 22 -6.83 6.34 -17.37
C LEU A 22 -5.55 7.10 -17.01
N HIS A 23 -5.48 7.62 -15.78
CA HIS A 23 -4.30 8.34 -15.31
C HIS A 23 -3.11 7.39 -15.06
N ALA A 24 -2.10 7.46 -15.91
CA ALA A 24 -0.91 6.59 -15.87
C ALA A 24 -0.25 6.51 -14.48
N GLY A 25 -0.12 7.64 -13.77
CA GLY A 25 0.44 7.66 -12.41
C GLY A 25 -0.37 6.86 -11.39
N LYS A 26 -1.70 6.83 -11.50
CA LYS A 26 -2.57 6.07 -10.60
C LYS A 26 -2.48 4.57 -10.91
N ILE A 27 -2.52 4.21 -12.19
CA ILE A 27 -2.34 2.83 -12.65
C ILE A 27 -1.00 2.27 -12.17
N ARG A 28 0.09 3.03 -12.37
CA ARG A 28 1.43 2.65 -11.87
C ARG A 28 1.42 2.45 -10.36
N SER A 29 0.78 3.36 -9.62
CA SER A 29 0.68 3.26 -8.15
C SER A 29 -0.03 1.98 -7.71
N TYR A 30 -1.11 1.60 -8.39
CA TYR A 30 -1.87 0.38 -8.10
C TYR A 30 -1.06 -0.88 -8.39
N ILE A 31 -0.37 -0.94 -9.53
CA ILE A 31 0.49 -2.07 -9.89
C ILE A 31 1.65 -2.21 -8.90
N VAL A 32 2.34 -1.10 -8.58
CA VAL A 32 3.46 -1.12 -7.64
C VAL A 32 2.99 -1.55 -6.24
N LEU A 33 1.86 -1.03 -5.77
CA LEU A 33 1.28 -1.44 -4.50
C LEU A 33 0.95 -2.93 -4.50
N ALA A 34 0.31 -3.45 -5.55
CA ALA A 34 -0.01 -4.87 -5.69
C ALA A 34 1.25 -5.75 -5.61
N LEU A 35 2.32 -5.38 -6.32
CA LEU A 35 3.58 -6.12 -6.29
C LEU A 35 4.23 -6.09 -4.91
N ALA A 36 4.26 -4.92 -4.27
CA ALA A 36 4.82 -4.76 -2.93
C ALA A 36 4.03 -5.55 -1.88
N LEU A 37 2.69 -5.58 -1.98
CA LEU A 37 1.83 -6.40 -1.13
C LEU A 37 2.11 -7.89 -1.28
N ASN A 38 2.26 -8.36 -2.52
CA ASN A 38 2.58 -9.76 -2.79
C ASN A 38 3.94 -10.14 -2.22
N HIS A 39 4.95 -9.29 -2.41
CA HIS A 39 6.27 -9.49 -1.83
C HIS A 39 6.22 -9.50 -0.30
N GLN A 40 5.48 -8.58 0.32
CA GLN A 40 5.28 -8.57 1.76
C GLN A 40 4.60 -9.86 2.24
N ALA A 41 3.54 -10.31 1.59
CA ALA A 41 2.83 -11.52 1.96
C ALA A 41 3.72 -12.78 1.92
N LEU A 42 4.62 -12.87 0.93
CA LEU A 42 5.55 -14.00 0.79
C LEU A 42 6.70 -13.97 1.79
N THR A 43 7.15 -12.78 2.20
CA THR A 43 8.36 -12.62 3.04
C THR A 43 8.05 -12.43 4.53
N GLN A 44 6.84 -11.99 4.87
CA GLN A 44 6.44 -11.66 6.23
C GLN A 44 6.23 -12.92 7.07
N LYS A 45 7.01 -13.04 8.15
CA LYS A 45 6.99 -14.21 9.05
C LYS A 45 5.76 -14.28 9.96
N CYS A 46 5.20 -13.13 10.33
CA CYS A 46 4.09 -13.07 11.28
C CYS A 46 3.18 -11.88 10.97
N ALA A 47 1.89 -12.02 11.28
CA ALA A 47 0.93 -10.94 11.29
C ALA A 47 0.69 -10.48 12.74
N SER A 48 0.48 -9.18 12.95
CA SER A 48 0.13 -8.65 14.26
C SER A 48 -1.36 -8.29 14.30
N SER A 49 -2.04 -8.66 15.38
CA SER A 49 -3.43 -8.24 15.66
C SER A 49 -3.52 -6.87 16.33
N LYS A 50 -2.39 -6.21 16.60
CA LYS A 50 -2.36 -4.87 17.18
C LYS A 50 -3.10 -3.91 16.24
N LYS A 51 -4.03 -3.13 16.81
CA LYS A 51 -4.77 -2.13 16.05
C LYS A 51 -3.79 -1.14 15.39
N PRO A 52 -3.89 -0.91 14.08
CA PRO A 52 -3.09 0.09 13.41
C PRO A 52 -3.44 1.50 13.91
N GLN A 53 -2.52 2.43 13.70
CA GLN A 53 -2.71 3.84 14.05
C GLN A 53 -3.84 4.43 13.22
N VAL A 54 -4.76 5.14 13.88
CA VAL A 54 -5.97 5.73 13.27
C VAL A 54 -6.02 7.25 13.44
N GLU A 55 -5.16 7.82 14.27
CA GLU A 55 -5.15 9.26 14.59
C GLU A 55 -4.66 10.12 13.41
N ASN A 56 -3.81 9.56 12.55
CA ASN A 56 -3.29 10.21 11.34
C ASN A 56 -3.07 9.17 10.24
N GLU A 57 -4.10 8.98 9.41
CA GLU A 57 -4.12 7.99 8.34
C GLU A 57 -3.00 8.23 7.32
N LYS A 58 -2.73 9.50 6.98
CA LYS A 58 -1.69 9.85 6.02
C LYS A 58 -0.28 9.51 6.52
N PHE A 59 -0.01 9.74 7.81
CA PHE A 59 1.25 9.33 8.44
C PHE A 59 1.39 7.81 8.50
N ALA A 60 0.33 7.12 8.93
CA ALA A 60 0.29 5.66 9.01
C ALA A 60 0.53 5.02 7.63
N MET A 61 -0.14 5.51 6.59
CA MET A 61 0.06 5.03 5.23
C MET A 61 1.48 5.30 4.74
N ARG A 62 2.02 6.51 4.90
CA ARG A 62 3.38 6.83 4.48
C ARG A 62 4.42 5.93 5.15
N THR A 63 4.33 5.73 6.47
CA THR A 63 5.25 4.85 7.21
C THR A 63 5.11 3.39 6.77
N TYR A 64 3.88 2.94 6.49
CA TYR A 64 3.62 1.62 5.93
C TYR A 64 4.24 1.44 4.53
N LEU A 65 4.05 2.40 3.62
CA LEU A 65 4.62 2.35 2.27
C LEU A 65 6.15 2.30 2.30
N ASN A 66 6.79 3.04 3.21
CA ASN A 66 8.23 2.93 3.42
C ASN A 66 8.63 1.53 3.90
N ARG A 67 7.87 0.93 4.83
CA ARG A 67 8.15 -0.42 5.37
C ARG A 67 8.09 -1.51 4.30
N ILE A 68 7.22 -1.38 3.30
CA ILE A 68 7.09 -2.33 2.19
C ILE A 68 8.01 -2.02 1.00
N GLY A 69 8.92 -1.04 1.13
CA GLY A 69 9.98 -0.78 0.15
C GLY A 69 9.73 0.36 -0.83
N LEU A 70 8.64 1.13 -0.72
CA LEU A 70 8.41 2.31 -1.57
C LEU A 70 9.22 3.51 -1.06
N ILE A 71 10.55 3.42 -1.11
CA ILE A 71 11.50 4.42 -0.62
C ILE A 71 12.28 5.01 -1.79
N GLY A 72 12.50 6.34 -1.79
CA GLY A 72 13.24 7.04 -2.84
C GLY A 72 12.35 7.89 -3.76
N ASP A 73 12.99 8.60 -4.67
CA ASP A 73 12.32 9.55 -5.57
C ASP A 73 11.50 8.86 -6.65
N GLU A 74 11.91 7.66 -7.07
CA GLU A 74 11.20 6.85 -8.08
C GLU A 74 9.78 6.45 -7.65
N PHE A 75 9.54 6.36 -6.33
CA PHE A 75 8.24 6.06 -5.72
C PHE A 75 7.54 7.30 -5.16
N LYS A 76 8.09 8.51 -5.33
CA LYS A 76 7.48 9.75 -4.83
C LYS A 76 6.07 9.95 -5.37
N ASN A 77 5.90 9.82 -6.68
CA ASN A 77 4.59 9.92 -7.33
C ASN A 77 3.61 8.82 -6.86
N CYS A 78 4.10 7.59 -6.67
CA CYS A 78 3.26 6.50 -6.15
C CYS A 78 2.74 6.78 -4.74
N ARG A 79 3.64 7.21 -3.84
CA ARG A 79 3.27 7.59 -2.48
C ARG A 79 2.30 8.76 -2.45
N GLU A 80 2.48 9.74 -3.33
CA GLU A 80 1.57 10.88 -3.45
C GLU A 80 0.17 10.43 -3.84
N HIS A 81 0.02 9.62 -4.89
CA HIS A 81 -1.29 9.12 -5.31
C HIS A 81 -1.97 8.26 -4.24
N LEU A 82 -1.21 7.39 -3.56
CA LEU A 82 -1.73 6.50 -2.51
C LEU A 82 -2.12 7.24 -1.23
N CYS A 83 -1.46 8.36 -0.91
CA CYS A 83 -1.74 9.17 0.27
C CYS A 83 -2.63 10.39 -0.01
N LYS A 84 -3.05 10.62 -1.27
CA LYS A 84 -3.77 11.84 -1.68
C LYS A 84 -5.11 12.01 -0.97
N HIS A 85 -5.83 10.91 -0.77
CA HIS A 85 -7.18 10.89 -0.21
C HIS A 85 -7.21 10.56 1.29
N LEU A 86 -6.06 10.58 1.96
CA LEU A 86 -5.95 10.30 3.38
C LEU A 86 -5.83 11.59 4.19
N ASP A 87 -6.51 11.61 5.33
CA ASP A 87 -6.52 12.77 6.21
C ASP A 87 -5.26 12.85 7.09
N GLY A 88 -4.91 14.08 7.47
CA GLY A 88 -3.78 14.37 8.36
C GLY A 88 -2.49 14.77 7.65
N ASN A 89 -1.37 14.66 8.38
CA ASN A 89 -0.05 15.14 7.97
C ASN A 89 0.93 13.98 7.76
N ALA A 90 1.65 13.93 6.64
CA ALA A 90 2.59 12.85 6.34
C ALA A 90 3.91 12.92 7.13
N ALA A 91 4.28 14.09 7.65
CA ALA A 91 5.54 14.31 8.36
C ALA A 91 5.41 14.02 9.86
N TRP A 92 4.31 14.43 10.48
CA TRP A 92 4.14 14.40 11.93
C TRP A 92 3.01 13.47 12.36
N ARG A 93 3.28 12.63 13.36
CA ARG A 93 2.28 11.72 13.92
C ARG A 93 1.21 12.46 14.72
N PHE A 94 1.65 13.36 15.60
CA PHE A 94 0.79 14.24 16.39
C PHE A 94 1.00 15.67 15.89
N ARG A 95 -0.02 16.53 15.97
CA ARG A 95 0.24 17.97 15.80
C ARG A 95 1.19 18.40 16.91
N ALA A 96 2.29 19.04 16.57
CA ALA A 96 3.03 19.80 17.57
C ALA A 96 2.07 20.87 18.09
N ALA A 97 1.86 20.88 19.42
CA ALA A 97 1.15 21.94 20.11
C ALA A 97 1.92 23.26 19.99
#